data_AF-A0A9E4XAW0-F1
#
_entry.id   AF-A0A9E4XAW0-F1
#
_cell.length_a   1.000
_cell.length_b   1.000
_cell.length_c   1.000
_cell.angle_alpha   90.00
_cell.angle_beta   90.00
_cell.angle_gamma   90.00
#
_symmetry.space_group_name_H-M   'P 1'
#
loop_
_entity.id
_entity.type
_entity.pdbx_description
1 polymer ?
#
loop_
_entity_poly.entity_id
_entity_poly.type
_entity_poly.pdbx_seq_one_letter_code
_entity_poly.pdbx_strand_id
1 'polypeptide(L)'
;RGGVKHFALSIANSPDLETQRFFHERLSGELEYLSRFRPFMEAVGLTDSEVSRQPPPSKAMNAVNYLFRLSVEGGPAEKAVAWYLVGRVFSDTCSAMRDGLAEHYGLSGEAVKYFDIPHVRSERFVNAVARLVTIYGLDQGRKDELEQVAAHILAYEKDFYDSMV
;
A
#
# COMPACT_ATOMS: atom_id res chain seq x y z
N ARG A 1 -0.17 5.45 11.41
CA ARG A 1 -0.70 4.12 11.83
C ARG A 1 -2.09 3.81 11.22
N GLY A 2 -2.35 4.21 9.96
CA GLY A 2 -3.65 4.04 9.29
C GLY A 2 -3.78 2.77 8.42
N GLY A 3 -2.67 2.20 7.94
CA GLY A 3 -2.63 1.09 6.98
C GLY A 3 -3.47 -0.12 7.40
N VAL A 4 -3.25 -0.62 8.61
CA VAL A 4 -3.93 -1.83 9.11
C VAL A 4 -5.47 -1.68 9.19
N LYS A 5 -5.96 -0.46 9.50
CA LYS A 5 -7.38 -0.21 9.74
C LYS A 5 -8.20 -0.22 8.45
N HIS A 6 -7.65 0.27 7.34
CA HIS A 6 -8.39 0.32 6.08
C HIS A 6 -8.62 -1.10 5.52
N PHE A 7 -7.73 -2.07 5.80
CA PHE A 7 -7.98 -3.47 5.46
C PHE A 7 -9.09 -4.08 6.30
N ALA A 8 -9.11 -3.85 7.62
CA ALA A 8 -10.18 -4.34 8.49
C ALA A 8 -11.56 -3.85 8.01
N LEU A 9 -11.66 -2.57 7.62
CA LEU A 9 -12.87 -2.01 7.02
C LEU A 9 -13.20 -2.63 5.66
N SER A 10 -12.19 -2.88 4.82
CA SER A 10 -12.40 -3.54 3.52
C SER A 10 -12.94 -4.95 3.67
N ILE A 11 -12.46 -5.71 4.66
CA ILE A 11 -12.98 -7.04 5.01
C ILE A 11 -14.45 -6.94 5.45
N ALA A 12 -14.75 -6.04 6.39
CA ALA A 12 -16.12 -5.86 6.87
C ALA A 12 -17.12 -5.47 5.76
N ASN A 13 -16.67 -4.65 4.81
CA ASN A 13 -17.48 -4.16 3.68
C ASN A 13 -17.36 -5.00 2.41
N SER A 14 -16.83 -6.22 2.49
CA SER A 14 -16.72 -7.11 1.33
C SER A 14 -18.04 -7.83 1.06
N PRO A 15 -18.47 -7.97 -0.22
CA PRO A 15 -19.76 -8.55 -0.57
C PRO A 15 -19.80 -10.09 -0.42
N ASP A 16 -18.64 -10.74 -0.34
CA ASP A 16 -18.53 -12.20 -0.31
C ASP A 16 -17.26 -12.66 0.43
N LEU A 17 -17.20 -13.96 0.75
CA LEU A 17 -16.09 -14.56 1.49
C LEU A 17 -14.76 -14.59 0.71
N GLU A 18 -14.77 -14.67 -0.61
CA GLU A 18 -13.54 -14.62 -1.42
C GLU A 18 -12.92 -13.23 -1.34
N THR A 19 -13.73 -12.18 -1.49
CA THR A 19 -13.27 -10.79 -1.35
C THR A 19 -12.78 -10.51 0.07
N GLN A 20 -13.46 -11.04 1.10
CA GLN A 20 -12.97 -10.96 2.49
C GLN A 20 -11.59 -11.62 2.65
N ARG A 21 -11.40 -12.82 2.11
CA ARG A 21 -10.12 -13.53 2.15
C ARG A 21 -9.01 -12.75 1.45
N PHE A 22 -9.32 -12.14 0.30
CA PHE A 22 -8.36 -11.30 -0.42
C PHE A 22 -7.82 -10.16 0.47
N PHE A 23 -8.71 -9.38 1.10
CA PHE A 23 -8.28 -8.27 1.97
C PHE A 23 -7.66 -8.75 3.28
N HIS A 24 -8.09 -9.89 3.82
CA HIS A 24 -7.45 -10.52 4.98
C HIS A 24 -5.99 -10.87 4.70
N GLU A 25 -5.68 -11.47 3.53
CA GLU A 25 -4.29 -11.75 3.16
C GLU A 25 -3.44 -10.48 3.10
N ARG A 26 -4.01 -9.36 2.63
CA ARG A 26 -3.29 -8.08 2.60
C ARG A 26 -3.02 -7.54 4.01
N LEU A 27 -4.02 -7.62 4.89
CA LEU A 27 -3.87 -7.27 6.30
C LEU A 27 -2.76 -8.08 6.97
N SER A 28 -2.73 -9.39 6.78
CA SER A 28 -1.69 -10.25 7.35
C SER A 28 -0.29 -9.87 6.82
N GLY A 29 -0.18 -9.65 5.50
CA GLY A 29 1.08 -9.22 4.89
C GLY A 29 1.57 -7.86 5.40
N GLU A 30 0.66 -6.90 5.58
CA GLU A 30 0.97 -5.57 6.13
C GLU A 30 1.51 -5.65 7.57
N LEU A 31 0.92 -6.52 8.41
CA LEU A 31 1.40 -6.72 9.78
C LEU A 31 2.80 -7.34 9.81
N GLU A 32 3.07 -8.32 8.94
CA GLU A 32 4.41 -8.90 8.81
C GLU A 32 5.41 -7.85 8.31
N TYR A 33 5.04 -7.07 7.30
CA TYR A 33 5.84 -5.99 6.76
C TYR A 33 6.22 -4.94 7.82
N LEU A 34 5.25 -4.46 8.60
CA LEU A 34 5.48 -3.46 9.66
C LEU A 34 6.44 -3.96 10.76
N SER A 35 6.50 -5.28 11.00
CA SER A 35 7.45 -5.86 11.96
C SER A 35 8.91 -5.65 11.53
N ARG A 36 9.16 -5.49 10.23
CA ARG A 36 10.50 -5.28 9.64
C ARG A 36 10.98 -3.83 9.75
N PHE A 37 10.11 -2.90 10.15
CA PHE A 37 10.46 -1.47 10.20
C PHE A 37 11.43 -1.13 11.34
N ARG A 38 11.35 -1.83 12.48
CA ARG A 38 12.19 -1.54 13.65
C ARG A 38 13.70 -1.68 13.36
N PRO A 39 14.19 -2.78 12.76
CA PRO A 39 15.61 -2.88 12.37
C PRO A 39 16.11 -1.73 11.51
N PHE A 40 15.27 -1.24 10.58
CA PHE A 40 15.62 -0.08 9.75
C PHE A 40 15.77 1.19 10.59
N MET A 41 14.79 1.49 11.47
CA MET A 41 14.86 2.67 12.35
C MET A 41 16.12 2.67 13.22
N GLU A 42 16.44 1.54 13.84
CA GLU A 42 17.63 1.40 14.68
C GLU A 42 18.92 1.64 13.88
N ALA A 43 19.00 1.14 12.64
CA ALA A 43 20.15 1.32 11.76
C ALA A 43 20.38 2.78 11.34
N VAL A 44 19.33 3.60 11.27
CA VAL A 44 19.43 5.04 11.00
C VAL A 44 19.46 5.91 12.27
N GLY A 45 19.59 5.28 13.44
CA GLY A 45 19.69 5.97 14.73
C GLY A 45 18.39 6.59 15.24
N LEU A 46 17.23 6.14 14.74
CA LEU A 46 15.92 6.62 15.17
C LEU A 46 15.32 5.73 16.26
N THR A 47 14.64 6.36 17.21
CA THR A 47 13.84 5.69 18.24
C THR A 47 12.34 5.74 17.93
N ASP A 48 11.58 4.79 18.49
CA ASP A 48 10.11 4.79 18.40
C ASP A 48 9.49 6.12 18.86
N SER A 49 10.10 6.76 19.87
CA SER A 49 9.65 8.03 20.44
C SER A 49 9.79 9.17 19.43
N GLU A 50 10.93 9.27 18.75
CA GLU A 50 11.18 10.30 17.74
C GLU A 50 10.22 10.18 16.57
N VAL A 51 10.04 8.96 16.05
CA VAL A 51 9.09 8.70 14.95
C VAL A 51 7.65 9.00 15.37
N SER A 52 7.28 8.72 16.62
CA SER A 52 5.91 9.01 17.11
C SER A 52 5.60 10.50 17.24
N ARG A 53 6.62 11.35 17.39
CA ARG A 53 6.48 12.80 17.57
C ARG A 53 6.47 13.58 16.26
N GLN A 54 6.84 12.95 15.15
CA GLN A 54 6.83 13.57 13.84
C GLN A 54 5.53 13.22 13.12
N PRO A 55 4.55 14.15 13.07
CA PRO A 55 3.38 13.93 12.23
C PRO A 55 3.83 13.89 10.76
N PRO A 56 3.23 13.01 9.94
CA PRO A 56 3.51 13.01 8.51
C PRO A 56 3.04 14.35 7.90
N PRO A 57 3.71 14.84 6.84
CA PRO A 57 3.22 15.98 6.07
C PRO A 57 1.77 15.76 5.63
N SER A 58 0.96 16.82 5.58
CA SER A 58 -0.46 16.69 5.21
C SER A 58 -0.65 16.07 3.83
N LYS A 59 0.18 16.45 2.86
CA LYS A 59 0.19 15.88 1.51
C LYS A 59 0.55 14.40 1.47
N ALA A 60 1.47 13.95 2.33
CA ALA A 60 1.81 12.53 2.48
C ALA A 60 0.62 11.67 2.93
N MET A 61 -0.42 12.28 3.49
CA MET A 61 -1.61 11.56 3.93
C MET A 61 -2.69 11.42 2.85
N ASN A 62 -2.56 12.05 1.68
CA ASN A 62 -3.60 12.03 0.65
C ASN A 62 -3.93 10.60 0.18
N ALA A 63 -2.90 9.81 -0.14
CA ALA A 63 -3.10 8.43 -0.61
C ALA A 63 -3.73 7.56 0.49
N VAL A 64 -3.22 7.67 1.72
CA VAL A 64 -3.74 6.93 2.89
C VAL A 64 -5.19 7.28 3.18
N ASN A 65 -5.54 8.57 3.15
CA ASN A 65 -6.90 9.03 3.39
C ASN A 65 -7.84 8.58 2.28
N TYR A 66 -7.39 8.60 1.02
CA TYR A 66 -8.16 8.11 -0.11
C TYR A 66 -8.41 6.60 -0.03
N LEU A 67 -7.40 5.81 0.32
CA LEU A 67 -7.56 4.37 0.57
C LEU A 67 -8.55 4.10 1.71
N PHE A 68 -8.50 4.88 2.80
CA PHE A 68 -9.45 4.75 3.90
C PHE A 68 -10.88 5.09 3.47
N ARG A 69 -11.06 6.16 2.68
CA ARG A 69 -12.36 6.51 2.09
C ARG A 69 -12.89 5.39 1.20
N LEU A 70 -12.05 4.83 0.32
CA LEU A 70 -12.41 3.67 -0.49
C LEU A 70 -12.77 2.45 0.36
N SER A 71 -12.10 2.22 1.50
CA SER A 71 -12.46 1.14 2.40
C SER A 71 -13.89 1.25 2.96
N VAL A 72 -14.37 2.48 3.18
CA VAL A 72 -15.71 2.78 3.69
C VAL A 72 -16.75 2.81 2.57
N GLU A 73 -16.46 3.51 1.47
CA GLU A 73 -17.45 3.87 0.44
C GLU A 73 -17.30 3.10 -0.87
N GLY A 74 -16.09 2.61 -1.17
CA GLY A 74 -15.76 2.01 -2.47
C GLY A 74 -16.16 0.54 -2.60
N GLY A 75 -16.40 0.11 -3.84
CA GLY A 75 -16.58 -1.31 -4.17
C GLY A 75 -15.26 -2.11 -4.19
N PRO A 76 -15.34 -3.45 -4.33
CA PRO A 76 -14.17 -4.31 -4.39
C PRO A 76 -13.20 -3.96 -5.53
N ALA A 77 -13.72 -3.59 -6.70
CA ALA A 77 -12.91 -3.24 -7.85
C ALA A 77 -12.11 -1.95 -7.60
N GLU A 78 -12.75 -0.89 -7.07
CA GLU A 78 -12.05 0.36 -6.76
C GLU A 78 -10.93 0.14 -5.73
N LYS A 79 -11.22 -0.60 -4.65
CA LYS A 79 -10.25 -0.95 -3.62
C LYS A 79 -9.07 -1.74 -4.21
N ALA A 80 -9.35 -2.73 -5.07
CA ALA A 80 -8.33 -3.56 -5.70
C ALA A 80 -7.45 -2.79 -6.68
N VAL A 81 -8.04 -1.95 -7.54
CA VAL A 81 -7.30 -1.05 -8.46
C VAL A 81 -6.39 -0.12 -7.68
N ALA A 82 -6.94 0.58 -6.68
CA ALA A 82 -6.18 1.56 -5.91
C ALA A 82 -5.00 0.90 -5.20
N TRP A 83 -5.23 -0.23 -4.53
CA TRP A 83 -4.20 -0.97 -3.83
C TRP A 83 -3.12 -1.55 -4.77
N TYR A 84 -3.52 -2.06 -5.93
CA TYR A 84 -2.59 -2.58 -6.92
C TYR A 84 -1.64 -1.49 -7.42
N LEU A 85 -2.18 -0.35 -7.84
CA LEU A 85 -1.39 0.73 -8.43
C LEU A 85 -0.45 1.38 -7.41
N VAL A 86 -0.96 1.74 -6.23
CA VAL A 86 -0.11 2.31 -5.17
C VAL A 86 0.93 1.30 -4.70
N GLY A 87 0.56 0.03 -4.56
CA GLY A 87 1.48 -1.03 -4.15
C GLY A 87 2.60 -1.27 -5.16
N ARG A 88 2.32 -1.12 -6.46
CA ARG A 88 3.34 -1.19 -7.52
C ARG A 88 4.35 -0.05 -7.39
N VAL A 89 3.89 1.19 -7.35
CA VAL A 89 4.75 2.37 -7.21
C VAL A 89 5.57 2.30 -5.93
N PHE A 90 4.94 1.94 -4.81
CA PHE A 90 5.61 1.79 -3.53
C PHE A 90 6.68 0.69 -3.57
N SER A 91 6.39 -0.48 -4.14
CA SER A 91 7.35 -1.58 -4.25
C SER A 91 8.53 -1.27 -5.19
N ASP A 92 8.28 -0.59 -6.32
CA ASP A 92 9.34 -0.12 -7.22
C ASP A 92 10.26 0.87 -6.49
N THR A 93 9.68 1.82 -5.75
CA THR A 93 10.43 2.81 -4.98
C THR A 93 11.19 2.19 -3.80
N CYS A 94 10.58 1.27 -3.06
CA CYS A 94 11.26 0.55 -1.99
C CYS A 94 12.45 -0.25 -2.53
N SER A 95 12.32 -0.90 -3.70
CA SER A 95 13.44 -1.61 -4.32
C SER A 95 14.60 -0.65 -4.62
N ALA A 96 14.32 0.52 -5.19
CA ALA A 96 15.34 1.54 -5.45
C ALA A 96 15.98 2.09 -4.15
N MET A 97 15.17 2.34 -3.12
CA MET A 97 15.66 2.79 -1.80
C MET A 97 16.55 1.74 -1.16
N ARG A 98 16.17 0.45 -1.20
CA ARG A 98 16.97 -0.66 -0.68
C ARG A 98 18.37 -0.66 -1.29
N ASP A 99 18.42 -0.60 -2.62
CA ASP A 99 19.67 -0.70 -3.37
C ASP A 99 20.56 0.53 -3.10
N GLY A 100 19.98 1.74 -3.15
CA GLY A 100 20.72 2.98 -2.88
C GLY A 100 21.19 3.11 -1.42
N LEU A 101 20.41 2.66 -0.44
CA LEU A 101 20.79 2.67 0.98
C LEU A 101 21.92 1.68 1.27
N ALA A 102 21.90 0.50 0.65
CA ALA A 102 22.98 -0.47 0.77
C ALA A 102 24.25 0.03 0.08
N GLU A 103 24.15 0.55 -1.14
CA GLU A 103 25.29 0.98 -1.96
C GLU A 103 25.98 2.24 -1.41
N HIS A 104 25.21 3.28 -1.09
CA HIS A 104 25.77 4.60 -0.78
C HIS A 104 25.90 4.90 0.71
N TYR A 105 25.13 4.20 1.56
CA TYR A 105 25.11 4.44 3.00
C TYR A 105 25.58 3.22 3.81
N GLY A 106 25.93 2.11 3.15
CA GLY A 106 26.49 0.92 3.79
C GLY A 106 25.52 0.21 4.75
N LEU A 107 24.21 0.41 4.60
CA LEU A 107 23.22 -0.27 5.44
C LEU A 107 23.21 -1.77 5.14
N SER A 108 23.12 -2.57 6.20
CA SER A 108 23.16 -4.04 6.09
C SER A 108 21.90 -4.58 5.41
N GLY A 109 22.00 -5.78 4.83
CA GLY A 109 20.86 -6.47 4.21
C GLY A 109 19.67 -6.63 5.16
N GLU A 110 19.91 -6.88 6.44
CA GLU A 110 18.84 -6.97 7.44
C GLU A 110 18.22 -5.60 7.76
N ALA A 111 19.01 -4.52 7.77
CA ALA A 111 18.49 -3.17 7.97
C ALA A 111 17.59 -2.70 6.82
N VAL A 112 17.90 -3.08 5.58
CA VAL A 112 17.12 -2.69 4.39
C VAL A 112 16.01 -3.68 4.02
N LYS A 113 15.84 -4.77 4.77
CA LYS A 113 14.82 -5.81 4.53
C LYS A 113 13.39 -5.30 4.60
N TYR A 114 13.17 -4.19 5.33
CA TYR A 114 11.91 -3.47 5.32
C TYR A 114 11.51 -3.04 3.90
N PHE A 115 12.45 -2.74 3.02
CA PHE A 115 12.17 -2.28 1.67
C PHE A 115 11.95 -3.43 0.66
N ASP A 116 12.00 -4.68 1.10
CA ASP A 116 11.72 -5.84 0.25
C ASP A 116 10.22 -6.18 0.27
N ILE A 117 9.50 -5.72 -0.76
CA ILE A 117 8.04 -5.88 -0.89
C ILE A 117 7.73 -6.80 -2.10
N PRO A 118 7.75 -8.13 -1.93
CA PRO A 118 7.69 -9.07 -3.05
C PRO A 118 6.28 -9.29 -3.61
N HIS A 119 5.23 -9.10 -2.81
CA HIS A 119 3.92 -9.69 -3.11
C HIS A 119 3.14 -9.02 -4.23
N VAL A 120 3.40 -7.74 -4.52
CA VAL A 120 2.64 -6.96 -5.51
C VAL A 120 2.91 -7.37 -6.97
N ARG A 121 3.94 -8.20 -7.21
CA ARG A 121 4.27 -8.74 -8.54
C ARG A 121 3.92 -10.22 -8.70
N SER A 122 3.48 -10.89 -7.64
CA SER A 122 3.16 -12.32 -7.72
C SER A 122 1.96 -12.57 -8.63
N GLU A 123 2.03 -13.61 -9.46
CA GLU A 123 0.95 -14.00 -10.37
C GLU A 123 -0.37 -14.21 -9.60
N ARG A 124 -0.31 -14.87 -8.44
CA ARG A 124 -1.46 -15.05 -7.54
C ARG A 124 -2.14 -13.73 -7.20
N PHE A 125 -1.37 -12.70 -6.84
CA PHE A 125 -1.92 -11.39 -6.49
C PHE A 125 -2.50 -10.67 -7.71
N VAL A 126 -1.75 -10.62 -8.81
CA VAL A 126 -2.19 -9.97 -10.05
C VAL A 126 -3.49 -10.59 -10.56
N ASN A 127 -3.58 -11.93 -10.56
CA ASN A 127 -4.78 -12.64 -10.97
C ASN A 127 -5.96 -12.37 -10.03
N ALA A 128 -5.73 -12.25 -8.72
CA ALA A 128 -6.79 -11.91 -7.77
C ALA A 128 -7.33 -10.48 -7.98
N VAL A 129 -6.44 -9.51 -8.20
CA VAL A 129 -6.83 -8.13 -8.56
C VAL A 129 -7.62 -8.14 -9.86
N ALA A 130 -7.11 -8.79 -10.91
CA ALA A 130 -7.77 -8.84 -12.22
C ALA A 130 -9.18 -9.43 -12.12
N ARG A 131 -9.38 -10.49 -11.32
CA ARG A 131 -10.71 -11.06 -11.07
C ARG A 131 -11.66 -10.06 -10.40
N LEU A 132 -11.23 -9.41 -9.31
CA LEU A 132 -12.06 -8.42 -8.62
C LEU A 132 -12.43 -7.24 -9.53
N VAL A 133 -11.46 -6.75 -10.31
CA VAL A 133 -11.68 -5.66 -11.27
C VAL A 133 -12.66 -6.06 -12.37
N THR A 134 -12.57 -7.30 -12.85
CA THR A 134 -13.48 -7.82 -13.89
C THR A 134 -14.90 -7.94 -13.34
N ILE A 135 -15.09 -8.70 -12.27
CA ILE A 135 -16.42 -9.04 -11.72
C ILE A 135 -17.14 -7.81 -11.15
N TYR A 136 -16.42 -6.97 -10.39
CA TYR A 136 -17.02 -5.84 -9.66
C TYR A 136 -16.89 -4.50 -10.38
N GLY A 137 -16.36 -4.50 -11.61
CA GLY A 137 -16.08 -3.28 -12.35
C GLY A 137 -16.39 -3.42 -13.84
N LEU A 138 -15.53 -4.14 -14.58
CA LEU A 138 -15.62 -4.21 -16.04
C LEU A 138 -16.91 -4.87 -16.53
N ASP A 139 -17.30 -6.00 -15.95
CA ASP A 139 -18.54 -6.71 -16.28
C ASP A 139 -19.79 -5.90 -15.92
N GLN A 140 -19.64 -4.89 -15.05
CA GLN A 140 -20.69 -3.95 -14.66
C GLN A 140 -20.65 -2.64 -15.47
N GLY A 141 -19.77 -2.52 -16.47
CA GLY A 141 -19.63 -1.32 -17.28
C GLY A 141 -18.98 -0.12 -16.57
N ARG A 142 -18.33 -0.32 -15.42
CA ARG A 142 -17.77 0.75 -14.57
C ARG A 142 -16.34 1.16 -14.92
N LYS A 143 -15.94 1.02 -16.19
CA LYS A 143 -14.56 1.26 -16.63
C LYS A 143 -14.09 2.68 -16.30
N ASP A 144 -14.89 3.69 -16.65
CA ASP A 144 -14.53 5.11 -16.46
C ASP A 144 -14.34 5.46 -14.98
N GLU A 145 -15.13 4.85 -14.09
CA GLU A 145 -14.97 5.02 -12.64
C GLU A 145 -13.65 4.43 -12.14
N LEU A 146 -13.26 3.25 -12.65
CA LEU A 146 -11.98 2.62 -12.30
C LEU A 146 -10.78 3.42 -12.83
N GLU A 147 -10.89 4.02 -14.02
CA GLU A 147 -9.87 4.91 -14.56
C GLU A 147 -9.73 6.18 -13.71
N GLN A 148 -10.84 6.74 -13.20
CA GLN A 148 -10.79 7.85 -12.25
C GLN A 148 -10.15 7.45 -10.91
N VAL A 149 -10.47 6.27 -10.38
CA VAL A 149 -9.83 5.76 -9.15
C VAL A 149 -8.32 5.61 -9.37
N ALA A 150 -7.91 5.05 -10.51
CA ALA A 150 -6.50 4.90 -10.88
C ALA A 150 -5.79 6.26 -10.97
N ALA A 151 -6.40 7.25 -11.64
CA ALA A 151 -5.83 8.59 -11.76
C ALA A 151 -5.67 9.26 -10.38
N HIS A 152 -6.69 9.20 -9.53
CA HIS A 152 -6.64 9.80 -8.20
C HIS A 152 -5.56 9.17 -7.32
N ILE A 153 -5.49 7.84 -7.24
CA ILE A 153 -4.52 7.20 -6.34
C ILE A 153 -3.08 7.49 -6.78
N LEU A 154 -2.81 7.53 -8.10
CA LEU A 154 -1.47 7.85 -8.61
C LEU A 154 -1.10 9.32 -8.37
N ALA A 155 -2.06 10.24 -8.49
CA ALA A 155 -1.84 11.65 -8.14
C ALA A 155 -1.54 11.82 -6.64
N TYR A 156 -2.26 11.12 -5.77
CA TYR A 156 -2.03 11.18 -4.33
C TYR A 156 -0.74 10.49 -3.90
N GLU A 157 -0.33 9.44 -4.59
CA GLU A 157 0.98 8.82 -4.39
C GLU A 157 2.11 9.77 -4.81
N LYS A 158 1.92 10.54 -5.89
CA LYS A 158 2.84 11.61 -6.26
C LYS A 158 2.93 12.68 -5.17
N ASP A 159 1.80 13.10 -4.59
CA ASP A 159 1.79 14.07 -3.48
C ASP A 159 2.61 13.59 -2.28
N PHE A 160 2.64 12.28 -2.02
CA PHE A 160 3.49 11.71 -0.98
C PHE A 160 4.96 11.99 -1.27
N TYR A 161 5.46 11.59 -2.44
CA TYR A 161 6.88 11.79 -2.79
C TYR A 161 7.26 13.27 -2.89
N ASP A 162 6.38 14.11 -3.47
CA ASP A 162 6.59 15.56 -3.55
C ASP A 162 6.66 16.24 -2.17
N SER A 163 6.14 15.61 -1.11
CA SER A 163 6.17 16.15 0.26
C SER A 163 7.40 15.74 1.06
N MET A 164 8.23 14.85 0.51
CA MET A 164 9.44 14.33 1.14
C MET A 164 10.72 15.05 0.68
N VAL A 165 10.60 15.98 -0.27
CA VAL A 165 11.65 16.88 -0.78
C VAL A 165 11.50 18.28 -0.20
#